data_AF-A0A948CGA4-F1
#
_entry.id   AF-A0A948CGA4-F1
#
_cell.length_a   1.000
_cell.length_b   1.000
_cell.length_c   1.000
_cell.angle_alpha   90.00
_cell.angle_beta   90.00
_cell.angle_gamma   90.00
#
_symmetry.space_group_name_H-M   'P 1'
#
loop_
_entity.id
_entity.type
_entity.pdbx_description
1 polymer ?
#
loop_
_entity_poly.entity_id
_entity_poly.type
_entity_poly.pdbx_seq_one_letter_code
_entity_poly.pdbx_strand_id
1 'polypeptide(L)'
;MSEPTPVEREDEDDHDLLTYGEAGFRLYEAVRDQRALVQRLREAGSPGIDAAEARLSGLQEAADRNSRQPINDENFERFFGYPGFAKRNTKGQD
;
A
#
# COMPACT_ATOMS: atom_id res chain seq x y z
N MET A 1 -22.08 -35.78 27.43
CA MET A 1 -21.57 -35.31 26.14
C MET A 1 -21.60 -33.81 26.20
N SER A 2 -20.45 -33.14 26.40
CA SER A 2 -20.39 -31.68 26.45
C SER A 2 -20.45 -31.13 25.02
N GLU A 3 -21.36 -30.19 24.79
CA GLU A 3 -21.42 -29.40 23.55
C GLU A 3 -20.13 -28.56 23.40
N PRO A 4 -19.58 -28.41 22.18
CA PRO A 4 -18.44 -27.53 21.97
C PRO A 4 -18.89 -26.08 22.10
N THR A 5 -18.31 -25.37 23.08
CA THR A 5 -18.43 -23.91 23.21
C THR A 5 -18.02 -23.23 21.90
N PRO A 6 -18.78 -22.23 21.42
CA PRO A 6 -18.36 -21.44 20.26
C PRO A 6 -17.07 -20.73 20.60
N VAL A 7 -16.06 -20.89 19.75
CA VAL A 7 -14.87 -20.03 19.76
C VAL A 7 -15.34 -18.61 19.45
N GLU A 8 -15.28 -17.72 20.44
CA GLU A 8 -15.38 -16.28 20.20
C GLU A 8 -14.22 -15.91 19.29
N ARG A 9 -14.55 -15.50 18.05
CA ARG A 9 -13.57 -14.85 17.18
C ARG A 9 -13.32 -13.48 17.82
N GLU A 10 -12.14 -13.33 18.42
CA GLU A 10 -11.63 -12.03 18.89
C GLU A 10 -11.78 -11.04 17.74
N ASP A 11 -12.33 -9.86 18.06
CA ASP A 11 -12.68 -8.80 17.12
C ASP A 11 -11.67 -8.74 15.99
N GLU A 12 -12.15 -9.14 14.81
CA GLU A 12 -11.47 -9.01 13.53
C GLU A 12 -11.17 -7.52 13.38
N ASP A 13 -9.97 -7.12 13.80
CA ASP A 13 -9.36 -5.82 13.60
C ASP A 13 -9.52 -5.52 12.10
N ASP A 14 -10.54 -4.74 11.76
CA ASP A 14 -11.10 -4.59 10.42
C ASP A 14 -9.97 -4.36 9.42
N HIS A 15 -9.50 -5.44 8.83
CA HIS A 15 -8.51 -5.39 7.80
C HIS A 15 -9.28 -4.92 6.57
N ASP A 16 -9.42 -3.60 6.43
CA ASP A 16 -9.82 -2.95 5.20
C ASP A 16 -8.98 -3.57 4.09
N LEU A 17 -9.55 -4.54 3.38
CA LEU A 17 -8.94 -5.13 2.21
C LEU A 17 -8.98 -4.05 1.14
N LEU A 18 -7.93 -3.25 1.16
CA LEU A 18 -7.71 -2.14 0.24
C LEU A 18 -7.96 -2.63 -1.17
N THR A 19 -8.91 -1.99 -1.85
CA THR A 19 -9.13 -2.25 -3.27
C THR A 19 -7.87 -1.84 -4.06
N TYR A 20 -7.66 -2.40 -5.26
CA TYR A 20 -6.42 -2.28 -6.05
C TYR A 20 -5.96 -0.83 -6.33
N GLY A 21 -6.78 0.21 -6.09
CA GLY A 21 -6.37 1.62 -6.14
C GLY A 21 -6.22 2.31 -4.77
N GLU A 22 -6.82 1.76 -3.72
CA GLU A 22 -6.92 2.40 -2.41
C GLU A 22 -5.60 2.31 -1.63
N ALA A 23 -4.84 1.22 -1.79
CA ALA A 23 -3.48 1.13 -1.23
C ALA A 23 -2.53 2.19 -1.80
N GLY A 24 -2.62 2.46 -3.11
CA GLY A 24 -1.86 3.53 -3.74
C GLY A 24 -2.29 4.91 -3.24
N PHE A 25 -3.59 5.13 -3.07
CA PHE A 25 -4.13 6.39 -2.52
C PHE A 25 -3.69 6.63 -1.07
N ARG A 26 -3.83 5.64 -0.18
CA ARG A 26 -3.39 5.76 1.22
C ARG A 26 -1.89 5.98 1.32
N LEU A 27 -1.10 5.33 0.46
CA LEU A 27 0.33 5.53 0.41
C LEU A 27 0.73 6.93 -0.07
N TYR A 28 0.00 7.48 -1.05
CA TYR A 28 0.17 8.85 -1.49
C TYR A 28 -0.13 9.86 -0.37
N GLU A 29 -1.23 9.68 0.37
CA GLU A 29 -1.57 10.53 1.52
C GLU A 29 -0.50 10.43 2.61
N ALA A 30 -0.02 9.22 2.93
CA ALA A 30 1.04 9.01 3.90
C ALA A 30 2.34 9.73 3.51
N VAL A 31 2.73 9.71 2.23
CA VAL A 31 3.88 10.47 1.73
C VAL A 31 3.67 11.98 1.88
N ARG A 32 2.49 12.49 1.53
CA ARG A 32 2.15 13.92 1.66
C ARG A 32 2.26 14.38 3.11
N ASP A 33 1.63 13.65 4.02
CA ASP A 33 1.55 14.03 5.43
C ASP A 33 2.93 13.93 6.10
N GLN A 34 3.72 12.91 5.74
CA GLN A 34 5.09 12.77 6.23
C GLN A 34 6.01 13.89 5.72
N ARG A 35 5.84 14.38 4.48
CA ARG A 35 6.58 15.57 3.98
C ARG A 35 6.26 16.81 4.80
N ALA A 36 4.98 17.04 5.11
CA ALA A 36 4.57 18.16 5.93
C ALA A 36 5.17 18.08 7.34
N LEU A 37 5.26 16.87 7.91
CA LEU A 37 5.92 16.65 9.20
C LEU A 37 7.41 16.98 9.16
N VAL A 38 8.14 16.48 8.16
CA VAL A 38 9.58 16.77 7.99
C VAL A 38 9.81 18.28 7.87
N GLN A 39 8.99 18.97 7.07
CA GLN A 39 9.10 20.42 6.91
C GLN A 39 8.89 21.16 8.25
N ARG A 40 7.84 20.80 9.00
CA ARG A 40 7.57 21.41 10.32
C ARG A 40 8.71 21.17 11.30
N LEU A 41 9.26 19.95 11.35
CA LEU A 41 10.39 19.61 12.22
C LEU A 41 11.65 20.40 11.83
N ARG A 42 11.90 20.57 10.53
CA ARG A 42 13.02 21.36 10.01
C ARG A 42 12.88 22.84 10.36
N GLU A 43 11.71 23.43 10.18
CA GLU A 43 11.44 24.83 10.51
C GLU A 43 11.53 25.09 12.02
N ALA A 44 11.07 24.14 12.83
CA ALA A 44 11.11 24.24 14.29
C ALA A 44 12.48 23.87 14.89
N GLY A 45 13.44 23.41 14.10
CA GLY A 45 14.71 22.87 14.60
C GLY A 45 14.54 21.73 15.61
N SER A 46 13.43 21.00 15.49
CA SER A 46 13.02 20.01 16.49
C SER A 46 13.81 18.71 16.36
N PRO A 47 14.13 18.05 17.49
CA PRO A 47 14.75 16.73 17.45
C PRO A 47 13.84 15.72 16.76
N GLY A 48 14.44 14.75 16.07
CA GLY A 48 13.69 13.68 15.36
C GLY A 48 13.50 13.91 13.85
N ILE A 49 14.11 14.96 13.28
CA ILE A 49 14.11 15.17 11.83
C ILE A 49 14.69 13.97 11.07
N ASP A 50 15.79 13.38 11.54
CA ASP A 50 16.43 12.24 10.89
C ASP A 50 15.51 11.02 10.80
N ALA A 51 14.76 10.74 11.88
CA ALA A 51 13.79 9.65 11.90
C ALA A 51 12.60 9.93 10.97
N ALA A 52 12.15 11.18 10.92
CA ALA A 52 11.06 11.59 10.02
C ALA A 52 11.48 11.51 8.54
N GLU A 53 12.74 11.87 8.22
CA GLU A 53 13.32 11.75 6.88
C GLU A 53 13.53 10.29 6.47
N ALA A 54 14.01 9.43 7.38
CA ALA A 54 14.14 7.99 7.12
C ALA A 54 12.78 7.34 6.82
N ARG A 55 11.73 7.69 7.59
CA ARG A 55 10.36 7.23 7.32
C ARG A 55 9.85 7.73 5.96
N LEU A 56 10.12 8.99 5.62
CA LEU A 56 9.74 9.56 4.33
C LEU A 56 10.40 8.79 3.16
N SER A 57 11.69 8.45 3.27
CA SER A 57 12.40 7.63 2.28
C SER A 57 11.71 6.28 2.07
N GLY A 58 11.41 5.56 3.17
CA GLY A 58 10.74 4.27 3.10
C GLY A 58 9.35 4.32 2.43
N LEU A 59 8.58 5.38 2.73
CA LEU A 59 7.27 5.59 2.08
C LEU A 59 7.40 5.91 0.58
N GLN A 60 8.41 6.68 0.19
CA GLN A 60 8.68 6.98 -1.22
C GLN A 60 9.11 5.73 -1.99
N GLU A 61 9.97 4.89 -1.42
CA GLU A 61 10.34 3.61 -2.02
C GLU A 61 9.14 2.67 -2.15
N ALA A 62 8.26 2.63 -1.15
CA ALA A 62 7.02 1.87 -1.22
C ALA A 62 6.11 2.38 -2.34
N ALA A 63 5.99 3.71 -2.48
CA ALA A 63 5.17 4.33 -3.53
C ALA A 63 5.74 4.02 -4.92
N ASP A 64 7.06 4.07 -5.07
CA ASP A 64 7.76 3.67 -6.28
C ASP A 64 7.48 2.20 -6.63
N ARG A 65 7.58 1.28 -5.67
CA ARG A 65 7.24 -0.13 -5.91
C ARG A 65 5.77 -0.33 -6.28
N ASN A 66 4.86 0.39 -5.63
CA ASN A 66 3.43 0.32 -5.92
C ASN A 66 3.12 0.83 -7.34
N SER A 67 3.76 1.92 -7.78
CA SER A 67 3.59 2.48 -9.13
C SER A 67 4.25 1.64 -10.23
N ARG A 68 5.36 0.95 -9.92
CA ARG A 68 6.13 0.10 -10.86
C ARG A 68 5.56 -1.30 -11.06
N GLN A 69 4.42 -1.64 -10.45
CA GLN A 69 3.76 -2.94 -10.64
C GLN A 69 2.46 -2.80 -11.46
N PRO A 70 2.51 -2.41 -12.75
CA PRO A 70 1.41 -2.74 -13.63
C PRO A 70 1.31 -4.28 -13.69
N ILE A 71 0.07 -4.80 -13.69
CA ILE A 71 -0.14 -6.22 -13.98
C ILE A 71 0.46 -6.47 -15.36
N ASN A 72 1.43 -7.37 -15.42
CA ASN A 72 2.10 -7.81 -16.63
C ASN A 72 1.96 -9.34 -16.72
N ASP A 73 2.28 -9.89 -17.88
CA ASP A 73 2.09 -11.33 -18.11
C ASP A 73 2.93 -12.19 -17.17
N GLU A 74 4.09 -11.68 -16.74
CA GLU A 74 5.01 -12.36 -15.81
C GLU A 74 4.48 -12.43 -14.37
N ASN A 75 3.67 -11.46 -13.95
CA ASN A 75 3.11 -11.39 -12.60
C ASN A 75 1.62 -11.77 -12.54
N PHE A 76 0.94 -11.92 -13.67
CA PHE A 76 -0.50 -12.21 -13.77
C PHE A 76 -0.89 -13.49 -13.02
N GLU A 77 -0.25 -14.62 -13.34
CA GLU A 77 -0.61 -15.90 -12.76
C GLU A 77 -0.35 -15.93 -11.25
N ARG A 78 0.73 -15.28 -10.80
CA ARG A 78 1.03 -15.10 -9.37
C ARG A 78 -0.03 -14.27 -8.65
N PHE A 79 -0.59 -13.25 -9.32
CA PHE A 79 -1.59 -12.35 -8.73
C PHE A 79 -3.00 -12.97 -8.71
N PHE A 80 -3.38 -13.72 -9.74
CA PHE A 80 -4.75 -14.23 -9.89
C PHE A 80 -4.91 -15.73 -9.57
N GLY A 81 -3.81 -16.47 -9.45
CA GLY A 81 -3.84 -17.89 -9.09
C GLY A 81 -4.35 -18.80 -10.20
N TYR A 82 -4.45 -18.30 -11.43
CA TYR A 82 -4.77 -19.09 -12.62
C TYR A 82 -3.99 -18.57 -13.85
N PRO A 83 -3.73 -19.44 -14.85
CA PRO A 83 -3.00 -19.04 -16.05
C PRO A 83 -3.76 -17.96 -16.82
N GLY A 84 -3.08 -16.87 -17.16
CA GLY A 84 -3.66 -15.79 -17.94
C GLY A 84 -2.67 -14.68 -18.26
N PHE A 85 -3.11 -13.71 -19.05
CA PHE A 85 -2.32 -12.59 -19.53
C PHE A 85 -2.99 -11.27 -19.16
N ALA A 86 -2.18 -10.26 -18.85
CA ALA A 86 -2.70 -8.94 -18.52
C ALA A 86 -3.38 -8.34 -19.75
N LYS A 87 -4.69 -8.04 -19.65
CA LYS A 87 -5.39 -7.33 -20.72
C LYS A 87 -4.79 -5.93 -20.88
N ARG A 88 -4.06 -5.71 -21.97
CA ARG A 88 -3.59 -4.38 -22.37
C ARG A 88 -4.80 -3.60 -22.88
N ASN A 89 -5.19 -2.54 -22.18
CA ASN A 89 -6.08 -1.51 -22.73
C ASN A 89 -5.31 -0.69 -23.79
N THR A 90 -4.88 -1.32 -24.88
CA THR A 90 -4.55 -0.58 -26.09
C THR A 90 -5.87 -0.12 -26.67
N LYS A 91 -6.20 1.16 -26.47
CA LYS A 91 -7.14 1.83 -27.38
C LYS A 91 -6.64 1.52 -28.80
N GLY A 92 -7.48 0.84 -29.57
CA GLY A 92 -7.23 0.66 -31.00
C GLY A 92 -6.97 2.04 -31.59
N GLN A 93 -5.77 2.22 -32.14
CA GLN A 93 -5.55 3.25 -33.13
C GLN A 93 -5.55 2.54 -34.47
N ASP A 94 -6.43 3.04 -35.35
CA ASP A 94 -6.60 2.67 -36.75
C ASP A 94 -5.30 2.51 -37.52
#